data_AF-A0A136M181-F1
#
_entry.id   AF-A0A136M181-F1
#
_cell.length_a   1.000
_cell.length_b   1.000
_cell.length_c   1.000
_cell.angle_alpha   90.00
_cell.angle_beta   90.00
_cell.angle_gamma   90.00
#
_symmetry.space_group_name_H-M   'P 1'
#
loop_
_entity.id
_entity.type
_entity.pdbx_description
1 polymer ?
#
loop_
_entity_poly.entity_id
_entity_poly.type
_entity_poly.pdbx_seq_one_letter_code
_entity_poly.pdbx_strand_id
1 'polypeptide(L)'
;MDTIAIENKTIPALGFGTWKLKGQVCRQAVEIALEAGYRHIDTADVYGNHAETGAAIRNSGLDRSDLFVTSKVWRDDLEPQTLKDSTHRFLDELQADYLDLLLIHWPNSDLDHAAALTAMHELKTEGLIRHCGVSNFTIELLQELRASIPDDVVISNNQFELHPTLFQKDLVDYCKASGITVTAYSPIGQGDDLKLEAVTEIAAAHNCTPAQADQADGYRGNPQELQ
;
A
#
# COMPACT_ATOMS: atom_id res chain seq x y z
N MET A 1 -11.63 -9.51 -9.77
CA MET A 1 -11.15 -8.24 -9.18
C MET A 1 -10.09 -7.72 -10.13
N ASP A 2 -10.14 -6.44 -10.49
CA ASP A 2 -9.16 -5.86 -11.42
C ASP A 2 -7.76 -5.88 -10.80
N THR A 3 -6.75 -5.91 -11.65
CA THR A 3 -5.35 -5.95 -11.23
C THR A 3 -4.52 -4.92 -11.99
N ILE A 4 -3.52 -4.34 -11.33
CA ILE A 4 -2.58 -3.39 -11.90
C ILE A 4 -1.23 -4.10 -12.05
N ALA A 5 -0.52 -3.87 -13.15
CA ALA A 5 0.82 -4.42 -13.34
C ALA A 5 1.81 -3.76 -12.37
N ILE A 6 2.64 -4.58 -11.71
CA ILE A 6 3.76 -4.13 -10.87
C ILE A 6 4.97 -4.99 -11.20
N GLU A 7 5.96 -4.38 -11.87
CA GLU A 7 7.11 -5.08 -12.44
C GLU A 7 6.69 -6.32 -13.28
N ASN A 8 7.02 -7.53 -12.81
CA ASN A 8 6.72 -8.81 -13.44
C ASN A 8 5.51 -9.55 -12.84
N LYS A 9 4.73 -8.87 -12.00
CA LYS A 9 3.53 -9.39 -11.31
C LYS A 9 2.36 -8.43 -11.47
N THR A 10 1.27 -8.75 -10.78
CA THR A 10 0.09 -7.91 -10.68
C THR A 10 -0.32 -7.72 -9.22
N ILE A 11 -0.75 -6.50 -8.87
CA ILE A 11 -1.36 -6.17 -7.58
C ILE A 11 -2.89 -6.08 -7.76
N PRO A 12 -3.71 -6.68 -6.87
CA PRO A 12 -5.15 -6.44 -6.88
C PRO A 12 -5.43 -4.95 -6.66
N ALA A 13 -6.24 -4.36 -7.55
CA ALA A 13 -6.53 -2.93 -7.56
C ALA A 13 -7.21 -2.44 -6.28
N LEU A 14 -7.92 -3.33 -5.58
CA LEU A 14 -8.54 -3.07 -4.29
C LEU A 14 -7.85 -3.90 -3.20
N GLY A 15 -7.43 -3.22 -2.14
CA GLY A 15 -6.83 -3.82 -0.95
C GLY A 15 -7.58 -3.49 0.33
N PHE A 16 -7.36 -4.30 1.37
CA PHE A 16 -7.91 -4.09 2.70
C PHE A 16 -6.79 -3.63 3.66
N GLY A 17 -6.87 -2.38 4.13
CA GLY A 17 -5.93 -1.81 5.08
C GLY A 17 -6.31 -2.07 6.54
N THR A 18 -5.32 -2.36 7.39
CA THR A 18 -5.55 -2.77 8.79
C THR A 18 -5.31 -1.68 9.83
N TRP A 19 -5.13 -0.43 9.42
CA TRP A 19 -4.81 0.68 10.31
C TRP A 19 -5.82 0.82 11.47
N LYS A 20 -5.31 1.08 12.69
CA LYS A 20 -6.04 1.08 13.99
C LYS A 20 -6.70 -0.22 14.43
N LEU A 21 -6.76 -1.26 13.60
CA LEU A 21 -7.33 -2.53 14.02
C LEU A 21 -6.35 -3.28 14.92
N LYS A 22 -6.83 -3.80 16.05
CA LYS A 22 -6.03 -4.53 17.04
C LYS A 22 -6.75 -5.77 17.56
N GLY A 23 -5.98 -6.75 18.01
CA GLY A 23 -6.48 -7.95 18.67
C GLY A 23 -7.55 -8.67 17.84
N GLN A 24 -8.57 -9.22 18.52
CA GLN A 24 -9.61 -10.00 17.87
C GLN A 24 -10.35 -9.24 16.75
N VAL A 25 -10.53 -7.93 16.90
CA VAL A 25 -11.18 -7.09 15.88
C VAL A 25 -10.36 -7.05 14.59
N CYS A 26 -9.04 -6.94 14.68
CA CYS A 26 -8.16 -6.99 13.51
C CYS A 26 -8.29 -8.33 12.79
N ARG A 27 -8.13 -9.43 13.52
CA ARG A 27 -8.22 -10.78 12.95
C ARG A 27 -9.56 -10.99 12.24
N GLN A 28 -10.68 -10.69 12.90
CA GLN A 28 -12.01 -10.89 12.33
C GLN A 28 -12.25 -10.02 11.10
N ALA A 29 -11.80 -8.76 11.11
CA ALA A 29 -11.96 -7.88 9.96
C ALA A 29 -11.18 -8.38 8.74
N VAL A 30 -9.96 -8.89 8.93
CA VAL A 30 -9.17 -9.50 7.85
C VAL A 30 -9.81 -10.80 7.36
N GLU A 31 -10.30 -11.67 8.26
CA GLU A 31 -11.04 -12.90 7.88
C GLU A 31 -12.27 -12.55 7.01
N ILE A 32 -13.09 -11.59 7.44
CA ILE A 32 -14.26 -11.12 6.68
C ILE A 32 -13.85 -10.54 5.31
N ALA A 33 -12.76 -9.76 5.24
CA ALA A 33 -12.28 -9.24 3.96
C ALA A 33 -11.87 -10.37 3.00
N LEU A 34 -11.15 -11.37 3.48
CA LEU A 34 -10.73 -12.52 2.67
C LEU A 34 -11.93 -13.36 2.20
N GLU A 35 -12.92 -13.58 3.07
CA GLU A 35 -14.21 -14.23 2.74
C GLU A 35 -15.01 -13.45 1.69
N ALA A 36 -14.98 -12.11 1.76
CA ALA A 36 -15.60 -11.22 0.78
C ALA A 36 -14.85 -11.18 -0.57
N GLY A 37 -13.72 -11.88 -0.69
CA GLY A 37 -12.97 -12.00 -1.94
C GLY A 37 -11.77 -11.06 -2.08
N TYR A 38 -11.41 -10.30 -1.04
CA TYR A 38 -10.17 -9.52 -1.07
C TYR A 38 -8.96 -10.45 -1.17
N ARG A 39 -7.98 -10.05 -1.97
CA ARG A 39 -6.71 -10.76 -2.14
C ARG A 39 -5.50 -9.86 -1.90
N HIS A 40 -5.70 -8.59 -1.56
CA HIS A 40 -4.65 -7.66 -1.19
C HIS A 40 -4.88 -7.18 0.25
N ILE A 41 -3.93 -7.45 1.14
CA ILE A 41 -3.96 -7.06 2.55
C ILE A 41 -2.78 -6.11 2.81
N ASP A 42 -3.08 -4.96 3.42
CA ASP A 42 -2.10 -3.92 3.74
C ASP A 42 -2.01 -3.69 5.26
N THR A 43 -0.81 -3.89 5.81
CA THR A 43 -0.47 -3.62 7.20
C THR A 43 0.82 -2.78 7.30
N ALA A 44 1.33 -2.52 8.49
CA ALA A 44 2.59 -1.82 8.75
C ALA A 44 3.09 -2.08 10.18
N ASP A 45 4.40 -1.90 10.41
CA ASP A 45 5.03 -2.15 11.72
C ASP A 45 4.35 -1.40 12.87
N VAL A 46 4.18 -0.09 12.70
CA VAL A 46 3.59 0.78 13.70
C VAL A 46 2.12 0.43 14.01
N TYR A 47 1.45 -0.34 13.13
CA TYR A 47 0.09 -0.81 13.39
C TYR A 47 0.07 -1.96 14.39
N GLY A 48 1.22 -2.60 14.65
CA GLY A 48 1.43 -3.67 15.63
C GLY A 48 0.31 -4.71 15.61
N ASN A 49 -0.01 -5.21 14.43
CA ASN A 49 -1.10 -6.16 14.20
C ASN A 49 -0.74 -7.26 13.18
N HIS A 50 0.56 -7.47 12.93
CA HIS A 50 1.05 -8.52 12.04
C HIS A 50 0.62 -9.91 12.49
N ALA A 51 0.70 -10.20 13.79
CA ALA A 51 0.30 -11.49 14.35
C ALA A 51 -1.18 -11.81 14.09
N GLU A 52 -2.07 -10.83 14.28
CA GLU A 52 -3.51 -10.96 13.99
C GLU A 52 -3.78 -11.09 12.49
N THR A 53 -3.10 -10.30 11.67
CA THR A 53 -3.20 -10.35 10.21
C THR A 53 -2.75 -11.71 9.67
N GLY A 54 -1.60 -12.20 10.14
CA GLY A 54 -1.07 -13.51 9.78
C GLY A 54 -1.98 -14.65 10.23
N ALA A 55 -2.54 -14.57 11.44
CA ALA A 55 -3.51 -15.55 11.92
C ALA A 55 -4.76 -15.60 11.02
N ALA A 56 -5.32 -14.45 10.65
CA ALA A 56 -6.45 -14.38 9.73
C ALA A 56 -6.15 -15.00 8.37
N ILE A 57 -4.98 -14.68 7.79
CA ILE A 57 -4.51 -15.27 6.53
C ILE A 57 -4.45 -16.80 6.62
N ARG A 58 -3.82 -17.35 7.66
CA ARG A 58 -3.73 -18.81 7.83
C ARG A 58 -5.09 -19.47 8.02
N ASN A 59 -6.00 -18.85 8.77
CA ASN A 59 -7.33 -19.41 9.00
C ASN A 59 -8.23 -19.37 7.75
N SER A 60 -7.95 -18.47 6.81
CA SER A 60 -8.72 -18.38 5.56
C SER A 60 -8.63 -19.64 4.70
N GLY A 61 -7.59 -20.45 4.88
CA GLY A 61 -7.32 -21.63 4.05
C GLY A 61 -6.92 -21.31 2.61
N LEU A 62 -6.69 -20.03 2.28
CA LEU A 62 -6.21 -19.60 0.97
C LEU A 62 -4.72 -19.89 0.82
N ASP A 63 -4.31 -20.25 -0.39
CA ASP A 63 -2.90 -20.40 -0.71
C ASP A 63 -2.19 -19.05 -0.59
N ARG A 64 -1.01 -19.04 0.06
CA ARG A 64 -0.23 -17.79 0.23
C ARG A 64 0.09 -17.12 -1.10
N SER A 65 0.25 -17.88 -2.18
CA SER A 65 0.51 -17.38 -3.54
C SER A 65 -0.68 -16.63 -4.15
N ASP A 66 -1.90 -16.83 -3.65
CA ASP A 66 -3.10 -16.15 -4.13
C ASP A 66 -3.31 -14.80 -3.43
N LEU A 67 -2.46 -14.47 -2.46
CA LEU A 67 -2.53 -13.26 -1.67
C LEU A 67 -1.40 -12.30 -2.03
N PHE A 68 -1.72 -11.01 -2.01
CA PHE A 68 -0.78 -9.90 -2.08
C PHE A 68 -0.72 -9.24 -0.71
N VAL A 69 0.39 -9.43 0.02
CA VAL A 69 0.55 -8.88 1.37
C VAL A 69 1.57 -7.75 1.38
N THR A 70 1.15 -6.58 1.83
CA THR A 70 1.96 -5.36 1.95
C THR A 70 2.27 -5.07 3.42
N SER A 71 3.52 -4.73 3.72
CA SER A 71 3.94 -4.20 5.03
C SER A 71 4.86 -2.99 4.86
N LYS A 72 5.13 -2.27 5.95
CA LYS A 72 5.91 -1.02 5.93
C LYS A 72 6.86 -0.94 7.12
N VAL A 73 8.11 -0.58 6.84
CA VAL A 73 9.15 -0.31 7.84
C VAL A 73 8.96 1.10 8.35
N TRP A 74 8.98 1.29 9.67
CA TRP A 74 8.83 2.61 10.25
C TRP A 74 10.02 3.52 9.92
N ARG A 75 9.77 4.83 9.82
CA ARG A 75 10.73 5.82 9.31
C ARG A 75 12.01 5.97 10.14
N ASP A 76 12.00 5.47 11.37
CA ASP A 76 13.12 5.55 12.31
C ASP A 76 14.02 4.30 12.23
N ASP A 77 13.57 3.25 11.52
CA ASP A 77 14.23 1.94 11.41
C ASP A 77 14.84 1.72 10.01
N LEU A 78 15.23 2.80 9.32
CA LEU A 78 15.69 2.75 7.92
C LEU A 78 17.19 2.46 7.74
N GLU A 79 17.96 2.43 8.83
CA GLU A 79 19.34 1.94 8.78
C GLU A 79 19.37 0.49 8.23
N PRO A 80 20.27 0.15 7.28
CA PRO A 80 20.16 -1.09 6.50
C PRO A 80 19.97 -2.36 7.32
N GLN A 81 20.73 -2.55 8.40
CA GLN A 81 20.61 -3.74 9.23
C GLN A 81 19.31 -3.75 10.04
N THR A 82 18.95 -2.61 10.64
CA THR A 82 17.70 -2.45 11.41
C THR A 82 16.47 -2.70 10.54
N LEU A 83 16.49 -2.23 9.30
CA LEU A 83 15.43 -2.45 8.31
C LEU A 83 15.26 -3.95 8.00
N LYS A 84 16.38 -4.66 7.79
CA LYS A 84 16.37 -6.11 7.53
C LYS A 84 15.87 -6.88 8.74
N ASP A 85 16.37 -6.56 9.93
CA ASP A 85 15.94 -7.19 11.18
C ASP A 85 14.44 -6.98 11.43
N SER A 86 13.94 -5.77 11.15
CA SER A 86 12.51 -5.44 11.22
C SER A 86 11.71 -6.26 10.21
N THR A 87 12.20 -6.40 8.98
CA THR A 87 11.54 -7.21 7.94
C THR A 87 11.45 -8.69 8.36
N HIS A 88 12.53 -9.26 8.90
CA HIS A 88 12.51 -10.62 9.44
C HIS A 88 11.47 -10.76 10.56
N ARG A 89 11.43 -9.80 11.50
CA ARG A 89 10.40 -9.76 12.54
C ARG A 89 8.99 -9.73 11.95
N PHE A 90 8.73 -8.94 10.90
CA PHE A 90 7.40 -8.89 10.27
C PHE A 90 7.00 -10.25 9.70
N LEU A 91 7.92 -10.93 9.02
CA LEU A 91 7.72 -12.26 8.45
C LEU A 91 7.44 -13.29 9.54
N ASP A 92 8.18 -13.24 10.65
CA ASP A 92 7.96 -14.10 11.82
C ASP A 92 6.58 -13.83 12.45
N GLU A 93 6.22 -12.57 12.70
CA GLU A 93 4.92 -12.21 13.29
C GLU A 93 3.75 -12.63 12.37
N LEU A 94 3.88 -12.41 11.05
CA LEU A 94 2.91 -12.87 10.06
C LEU A 94 2.89 -14.40 9.91
N GLN A 95 3.98 -15.08 10.28
CA GLN A 95 4.29 -16.46 9.92
C GLN A 95 4.18 -16.67 8.40
N ALA A 96 4.93 -15.86 7.64
CA ALA A 96 4.97 -15.89 6.19
C ALA A 96 6.41 -15.97 5.70
N ASP A 97 6.65 -16.69 4.60
CA ASP A 97 8.00 -16.81 4.03
C ASP A 97 8.43 -15.56 3.25
N TYR A 98 7.46 -14.74 2.81
CA TYR A 98 7.72 -13.52 2.06
C TYR A 98 6.59 -12.49 2.16
N LEU A 99 6.92 -11.23 1.85
CA LEU A 99 5.98 -10.15 1.56
C LEU A 99 5.90 -9.90 0.04
N ASP A 100 4.73 -9.53 -0.46
CA ASP A 100 4.60 -9.14 -1.87
C ASP A 100 5.13 -7.72 -2.08
N LEU A 101 4.88 -6.82 -1.13
CA LEU A 101 5.37 -5.45 -1.19
C LEU A 101 5.86 -4.99 0.19
N LEU A 102 7.08 -4.47 0.25
CA LEU A 102 7.61 -3.78 1.41
C LEU A 102 7.78 -2.30 1.08
N LEU A 103 7.34 -1.42 1.99
CA LEU A 103 7.42 0.03 1.80
C LEU A 103 8.24 0.69 2.92
N ILE A 104 8.98 1.75 2.59
CA ILE A 104 9.34 2.78 3.58
C ILE A 104 8.05 3.51 3.97
N HIS A 105 7.67 3.52 5.25
CA HIS A 105 6.35 4.02 5.67
C HIS A 105 6.23 5.54 5.58
N TRP A 106 7.27 6.28 5.96
CA TRP A 106 7.34 7.73 5.84
C TRP A 106 8.79 8.13 5.53
N PRO A 107 9.01 9.22 4.77
CA PRO A 107 10.34 9.79 4.62
C PRO A 107 10.85 10.29 5.98
N ASN A 108 12.17 10.19 6.15
CA ASN A 108 12.91 10.75 7.27
C ASN A 108 14.19 11.41 6.75
N SER A 109 14.24 12.74 6.77
CA SER A 109 15.38 13.50 6.22
C SER A 109 16.71 13.25 6.92
N ASP A 110 16.68 12.67 8.12
CA ASP A 110 17.88 12.39 8.91
C ASP A 110 18.53 11.04 8.53
N LEU A 111 17.85 10.22 7.72
CA LEU A 111 18.31 8.89 7.30
C LEU A 111 18.43 8.78 5.78
N ASP A 112 19.31 7.89 5.33
CA ASP A 112 19.57 7.65 3.91
C ASP A 112 18.52 6.69 3.31
N HIS A 113 17.54 7.25 2.58
CA HIS A 113 16.52 6.44 1.89
C HIS A 113 17.09 5.59 0.75
N ALA A 114 18.20 5.99 0.13
CA ALA A 114 18.81 5.23 -0.95
C ALA A 114 19.48 3.97 -0.40
N ALA A 115 20.19 4.09 0.74
CA ALA A 115 20.72 2.95 1.46
C ALA A 115 19.60 2.01 1.95
N ALA A 116 18.51 2.56 2.48
CA ALA A 116 17.34 1.78 2.91
C ALA A 116 16.70 0.99 1.76
N LEU A 117 16.44 1.65 0.62
CA LEU A 117 15.85 0.99 -0.55
C LEU A 117 16.79 -0.05 -1.18
N THR A 118 18.10 0.19 -1.14
CA THR A 118 19.11 -0.80 -1.57
C THR A 118 19.07 -2.04 -0.66
N ALA A 119 18.97 -1.88 0.66
CA ALA A 119 18.80 -3.00 1.58
C ALA A 119 17.49 -3.77 1.33
N MET A 120 16.41 -3.08 0.96
CA MET A 120 15.17 -3.74 0.53
C MET A 120 15.35 -4.52 -0.77
N HIS A 121 16.18 -4.04 -1.70
CA HIS A 121 16.50 -4.77 -2.93
C HIS A 121 17.32 -6.05 -2.66
N GLU A 122 18.20 -6.03 -1.66
CA GLU A 122 18.89 -7.24 -1.21
C GLU A 122 17.88 -8.27 -0.65
N LEU A 123 16.93 -7.85 0.18
CA LEU A 123 15.83 -8.71 0.66
C LEU A 123 14.98 -9.29 -0.49
N LYS A 124 14.83 -8.54 -1.59
CA LYS A 124 14.16 -9.02 -2.81
C LYS A 124 14.98 -10.12 -3.49
N THR A 125 16.30 -9.94 -3.57
CA THR A 125 17.22 -10.95 -4.12
C THR A 125 17.25 -12.22 -3.28
N GLU A 126 17.13 -12.09 -1.96
CA GLU A 126 17.01 -13.21 -1.00
C GLU A 126 15.63 -13.89 -1.07
N GLY A 127 14.66 -13.30 -1.76
CA GLY A 127 13.31 -13.85 -1.90
C GLY A 127 12.41 -13.63 -0.68
N LEU A 128 12.78 -12.75 0.25
CA LEU A 128 11.98 -12.37 1.42
C LEU A 128 10.92 -11.32 1.10
N ILE A 129 11.14 -10.54 0.03
CA ILE A 129 10.12 -9.66 -0.54
C ILE A 129 10.02 -9.87 -2.06
N ARG A 130 8.93 -9.43 -2.70
CA ARG A 130 8.79 -9.46 -4.17
C ARG A 130 9.01 -8.10 -4.79
N HIS A 131 8.51 -7.04 -4.14
CA HIS A 131 8.62 -5.66 -4.59
C HIS A 131 9.01 -4.75 -3.41
N CYS A 132 9.76 -3.70 -3.70
CA CYS A 132 10.06 -2.62 -2.76
C CYS A 132 9.55 -1.28 -3.30
N GLY A 133 9.14 -0.41 -2.39
CA GLY A 133 8.63 0.91 -2.71
C GLY A 133 8.66 1.83 -1.51
N VAL A 134 7.91 2.91 -1.61
CA VAL A 134 7.85 3.98 -0.61
C VAL A 134 6.41 4.35 -0.29
N SER A 135 6.22 5.11 0.79
CA SER A 135 4.94 5.69 1.16
C SER A 135 5.14 7.12 1.64
N ASN A 136 4.22 8.00 1.22
CA ASN A 136 4.24 9.43 1.52
C ASN A 136 5.45 10.20 0.96
N PHE A 137 6.02 9.74 -0.15
CA PHE A 137 7.10 10.45 -0.84
C PHE A 137 6.52 11.44 -1.86
N THR A 138 7.01 12.68 -1.84
CA THR A 138 6.69 13.72 -2.84
C THR A 138 7.47 13.51 -4.13
N ILE A 139 7.18 14.31 -5.16
CA ILE A 139 7.90 14.25 -6.44
C ILE A 139 9.39 14.54 -6.21
N GLU A 140 9.72 15.55 -5.41
CA GLU A 140 11.09 15.96 -5.10
C GLU A 140 11.86 14.81 -4.45
N LEU A 141 11.26 14.18 -3.42
CA LEU A 141 11.87 13.04 -2.73
C LEU A 141 12.04 11.83 -3.67
N LEU A 142 11.09 11.57 -4.56
CA LEU A 142 11.21 10.49 -5.54
C LEU A 142 12.35 10.76 -6.55
N GLN A 143 12.52 12.02 -6.97
CA GLN A 143 13.60 12.41 -7.88
C GLN A 143 14.97 12.30 -7.20
N GLU A 144 15.08 12.79 -5.96
CA GLU A 144 16.30 12.67 -5.15
C GLU A 144 16.67 11.20 -4.92
N LEU A 145 15.68 10.38 -4.52
CA LEU A 145 15.87 8.95 -4.32
C LEU A 145 16.32 8.27 -5.62
N ARG A 146 15.65 8.56 -6.74
CA ARG A 146 16.01 7.99 -8.05
C ARG A 146 17.43 8.35 -8.47
N ALA A 147 17.90 9.57 -8.17
CA ALA A 147 19.25 10.02 -8.49
C ALA A 147 20.34 9.37 -7.61
N SER A 148 19.94 8.78 -6.47
CA SER A 148 20.86 8.32 -5.43
C SER A 148 20.93 6.79 -5.30
N ILE A 149 19.95 6.06 -5.84
CA ILE A 149 19.91 4.59 -5.82
C ILE A 149 20.67 3.98 -7.01
N PRO A 150 21.20 2.75 -6.89
CA PRO A 150 21.75 2.00 -8.02
C PRO A 150 20.74 1.75 -9.14
N ASP A 151 21.21 1.64 -10.39
CA ASP A 151 20.37 1.51 -11.59
C ASP A 151 19.45 0.26 -11.58
N ASP A 152 19.87 -0.81 -10.91
CA ASP A 152 19.10 -2.06 -10.77
C ASP A 152 18.06 -2.01 -9.63
N VAL A 153 18.10 -0.97 -8.79
CA VAL A 153 17.12 -0.76 -7.72
C VAL A 153 15.89 -0.01 -8.27
N VAL A 154 14.72 -0.63 -8.09
CA VAL A 154 13.45 -0.12 -8.61
C VAL A 154 12.54 0.33 -7.48
N ILE A 155 12.04 1.57 -7.56
CA ILE A 155 10.90 2.03 -6.77
C ILE A 155 9.62 1.52 -7.45
N SER A 156 8.98 0.50 -6.87
CA SER A 156 7.85 -0.21 -7.55
C SER A 156 6.50 0.41 -7.26
N ASN A 157 6.37 1.04 -6.07
CA ASN A 157 5.12 1.62 -5.60
C ASN A 157 5.40 2.89 -4.79
N ASN A 158 4.48 3.85 -4.87
CA ASN A 158 4.34 4.94 -3.90
C ASN A 158 2.93 4.93 -3.34
N GLN A 159 2.79 4.69 -2.03
CA GLN A 159 1.51 4.71 -1.34
C GLN A 159 1.29 6.04 -0.59
N PHE A 160 0.24 6.79 -0.89
CA PHE A 160 -0.02 8.09 -0.24
C PHE A 160 -1.52 8.38 -0.10
N GLU A 161 -1.87 9.39 0.70
CA GLU A 161 -3.26 9.81 0.89
C GLU A 161 -3.80 10.39 -0.41
N LEU A 162 -4.87 9.79 -0.94
CA LEU A 162 -5.45 10.22 -2.20
C LEU A 162 -6.95 9.90 -2.19
N HIS A 163 -7.74 10.97 -2.26
CA HIS A 163 -9.20 10.94 -2.24
C HIS A 163 -9.73 12.22 -2.92
N PRO A 164 -11.03 12.31 -3.27
CA PRO A 164 -11.60 13.45 -3.99
C PRO A 164 -11.21 14.84 -3.50
N THR A 165 -11.15 15.07 -2.18
CA THR A 165 -10.77 16.37 -1.60
C THR A 165 -9.26 16.59 -1.45
N LEU A 166 -8.44 15.56 -1.64
CA LEU A 166 -6.98 15.62 -1.68
C LEU A 166 -6.45 14.92 -2.93
N PHE A 167 -6.87 15.40 -4.10
CA PHE A 167 -6.45 14.82 -5.36
C PHE A 167 -5.06 15.33 -5.78
N GLN A 168 -4.03 14.53 -5.55
CA GLN A 168 -2.63 14.87 -5.84
C GLN A 168 -2.24 14.52 -7.29
N LYS A 169 -2.89 15.17 -8.26
CA LYS A 169 -2.77 14.84 -9.70
C LYS A 169 -1.33 14.77 -10.20
N ASP A 170 -0.52 15.78 -9.89
CA ASP A 170 0.86 15.86 -10.39
C ASP A 170 1.72 14.71 -9.87
N LEU A 171 1.52 14.29 -8.62
CA LEU A 171 2.22 13.14 -8.02
C LEU A 171 1.77 11.82 -8.67
N VAL A 172 0.47 11.67 -8.94
CA VAL A 172 -0.08 10.50 -9.65
C VAL A 172 0.51 10.40 -11.06
N ASP A 173 0.51 11.50 -11.81
CA ASP A 173 1.02 11.53 -13.18
C ASP A 173 2.53 11.29 -13.22
N TYR A 174 3.29 11.88 -12.29
CA TYR A 174 4.71 11.63 -12.16
C TYR A 174 5.03 10.15 -11.86
N CYS A 175 4.30 9.53 -10.93
CA CYS A 175 4.46 8.12 -10.60
C CYS A 175 4.19 7.24 -11.83
N LYS A 176 3.06 7.46 -12.52
CA LYS A 176 2.68 6.72 -13.74
C LYS A 176 3.74 6.86 -14.84
N ALA A 177 4.19 8.09 -15.12
CA ALA A 177 5.20 8.36 -16.13
C ALA A 177 6.56 7.71 -15.79
N SER A 178 6.84 7.52 -14.50
CA SER A 178 8.07 6.89 -13.98
C SER A 178 7.96 5.38 -13.79
N GLY A 179 6.84 4.75 -14.19
CA GLY A 179 6.61 3.32 -13.98
C GLY A 179 6.39 2.91 -12.52
N ILE A 180 6.08 3.87 -11.63
CA ILE A 180 5.81 3.65 -10.21
C ILE A 180 4.30 3.47 -10.05
N THR A 181 3.87 2.34 -9.49
CA THR A 181 2.44 2.11 -9.19
C THR A 181 2.00 3.00 -8.03
N VAL A 182 0.77 3.52 -8.08
CA VAL A 182 0.18 4.31 -7.00
C VAL A 182 -0.78 3.45 -6.19
N THR A 183 -0.66 3.48 -4.87
CA THR A 183 -1.67 2.95 -3.96
C THR A 183 -2.23 4.10 -3.13
N ALA A 184 -3.55 4.29 -3.17
CA ALA A 184 -4.20 5.30 -2.36
C ALA A 184 -4.60 4.72 -0.99
N TYR A 185 -4.25 5.41 0.10
CA TYR A 185 -4.87 5.17 1.40
C TYR A 185 -5.85 6.29 1.76
N SER A 186 -6.69 6.03 2.77
CA SER A 186 -7.83 6.89 3.13
C SER A 186 -8.69 7.27 1.93
N PRO A 187 -9.07 6.29 1.08
CA PRO A 187 -9.69 6.55 -0.23
C PRO A 187 -10.95 7.41 -0.14
N ILE A 188 -11.70 7.27 0.96
CA ILE A 188 -12.99 7.94 1.23
C ILE A 188 -12.85 9.18 2.13
N GLY A 189 -11.65 9.75 2.27
CA GLY A 189 -11.40 10.93 3.14
C GLY A 189 -11.82 10.69 4.59
N GLN A 190 -11.56 9.49 5.13
CA GLN A 190 -12.02 9.05 6.46
C GLN A 190 -13.55 9.16 6.69
N GLY A 191 -14.33 9.13 5.60
CA GLY A 191 -15.79 9.19 5.60
C GLY A 191 -16.36 10.59 5.29
N ASP A 192 -15.53 11.63 5.22
CA ASP A 192 -16.02 12.98 4.91
C ASP A 192 -16.35 13.16 3.43
N ASP A 193 -15.61 12.52 2.53
CA ASP A 193 -15.84 12.62 1.08
C ASP A 193 -17.16 11.94 0.65
N LEU A 194 -17.68 11.03 1.48
CA LEU A 194 -18.98 10.37 1.26
C LEU A 194 -20.18 11.34 1.26
N LYS A 195 -19.99 12.55 1.78
CA LYS A 195 -21.03 13.60 1.87
C LYS A 195 -20.95 14.59 0.71
N LEU A 196 -19.96 14.48 -0.18
CA LEU A 196 -19.79 15.39 -1.31
C LEU A 196 -20.92 15.20 -2.31
N GLU A 197 -21.47 16.32 -2.80
CA GLU A 197 -22.54 16.31 -3.79
C GLU A 197 -22.15 15.46 -5.01
N ALA A 198 -20.96 15.72 -5.59
CA ALA A 198 -20.42 14.93 -6.70
C ALA A 198 -20.37 13.41 -6.43
N VAL A 199 -19.93 12.98 -5.23
CA VAL A 199 -19.89 11.54 -4.87
C VAL A 199 -21.30 10.98 -4.75
N THR A 200 -22.22 11.71 -4.12
CA THR A 200 -23.61 11.26 -3.97
C THR A 200 -24.39 11.23 -5.29
N GLU A 201 -24.12 12.15 -6.20
CA GLU A 201 -24.70 12.19 -7.55
C GLU A 201 -24.23 11.00 -8.39
N ILE A 202 -22.92 10.69 -8.37
CA ILE A 202 -22.36 9.50 -9.02
C ILE A 202 -22.98 8.23 -8.42
N ALA A 203 -23.08 8.15 -7.09
CA ALA A 203 -23.70 7.02 -6.41
C ALA A 203 -25.15 6.79 -6.85
N ALA A 204 -25.94 7.86 -6.97
CA ALA A 204 -27.30 7.81 -7.47
C ALA A 204 -27.36 7.38 -8.95
N ALA A 205 -26.50 7.92 -9.80
CA ALA A 205 -26.43 7.58 -11.22
C ALA A 205 -26.08 6.10 -11.45
N HIS A 206 -25.26 5.51 -10.57
CA HIS A 206 -24.80 4.13 -10.66
C HIS A 206 -25.57 3.14 -9.75
N ASN A 207 -26.61 3.58 -9.05
CA ASN A 207 -27.36 2.77 -8.08
C ASN A 207 -26.46 2.04 -7.06
N CYS A 208 -25.44 2.73 -6.56
CA CYS A 208 -24.49 2.20 -5.58
C CYS A 208 -24.42 3.11 -4.34
N THR A 209 -23.65 2.70 -3.33
CA THR A 209 -23.42 3.56 -2.15
C THR A 209 -22.38 4.64 -2.46
N PRO A 210 -22.37 5.78 -1.73
CA PRO A 210 -21.30 6.77 -1.84
C PRO A 210 -19.90 6.17 -1.69
N ALA A 211 -19.73 5.16 -0.82
CA ALA A 211 -18.45 4.49 -0.65
C ALA A 211 -18.04 3.65 -1.88
N GLN A 212 -19.00 3.01 -2.55
CA GLN A 212 -18.74 2.28 -3.79
C GLN A 212 -18.42 3.24 -4.95
N ALA A 213 -19.14 4.37 -5.04
CA ALA A 213 -18.88 5.40 -6.04
C ALA A 213 -17.48 6.02 -5.86
N ASP A 214 -17.15 6.43 -4.64
CA ASP A 214 -15.87 7.04 -4.29
C ASP A 214 -14.69 6.10 -4.60
N GLN A 215 -14.79 4.82 -4.23
CA GLN A 215 -13.76 3.82 -4.51
C GLN A 215 -13.63 3.47 -6.01
N ALA A 216 -14.71 3.58 -6.80
CA ALA A 216 -14.72 3.22 -8.21
C ALA A 216 -14.27 4.38 -9.13
N ASP A 217 -14.70 5.61 -8.82
CA ASP A 217 -14.50 6.80 -9.67
C ASP A 217 -13.54 7.83 -9.09
N GLY A 218 -13.25 7.82 -7.78
CA GLY A 218 -12.28 8.73 -7.14
C GLY A 218 -10.85 8.65 -7.71
N TYR A 219 -10.59 7.65 -8.55
CA TYR A 219 -9.32 7.41 -9.23
C TYR A 219 -9.33 7.66 -10.74
N ARG A 220 -10.47 8.05 -11.33
CA ARG A 220 -10.62 8.22 -12.79
C ARG A 220 -10.46 9.64 -13.30
N GLY A 221 -10.41 10.63 -12.42
CA GLY A 221 -10.23 12.03 -12.79
C GLY A 221 -10.54 12.96 -11.63
N ASN A 222 -10.16 14.23 -11.76
CA ASN A 222 -10.50 15.26 -10.79
C ASN A 222 -12.04 15.36 -10.73
N PRO A 223 -12.69 15.27 -9.55
CA PRO A 223 -14.14 15.48 -9.43
C PRO A 223 -14.62 16.83 -9.99
N GLN A 224 -13.75 17.84 -10.04
CA GLN A 224 -14.05 19.14 -10.66
C GLN A 224 -14.08 19.09 -12.19
N GLU A 225 -13.51 18.04 -12.81
CA GLU A 225 -13.57 17.79 -14.26
C GLU A 225 -14.79 16.92 -14.65
N LEU A 226 -15.61 16.49 -13.68
CA LEU A 226 -16.85 15.72 -13.90
C LEU A 226 -18.11 16.61 -14.05
N GLN A 227 -17.94 17.93 -14.19
CA GLN A 227 -18.99 18.89 -14.58
C GLN A 227 -19.03 19.09 -16.10
#